data_AF-A0A2M8P7A0-F1
#
_entry.id   AF-A0A2M8P7A0-F1
#
_cell.length_a   1.000
_cell.length_b   1.000
_cell.length_c   1.000
_cell.angle_alpha   90.00
_cell.angle_beta   90.00
_cell.angle_gamma   90.00
#
_symmetry.space_group_name_H-M   'P 1'
#
loop_
_entity.id
_entity.type
_entity.pdbx_description
1 polymer ?
#
loop_
_entity_poly.entity_id
_entity_poly.type
_entity_poly.pdbx_seq_one_letter_code
_entity_poly.pdbx_strand_id
1 'polypeptide(L)'
;GKLDPALIDDVIIGCAMPEGAQGLNMARVIALRSGLPADVPAQTVNRFCASGLQTIASAAERIIAGGADVIIAGGAETMSLVPMTGFRMSPNPYMAEHQPEVYM
;
A
#
# COMPACT_ATOMS: atom_id res chain seq x y z
N GLY A 1 9.99 -19.20 18.89
CA GLY A 1 8.91 -18.52 19.63
C GLY A 1 7.84 -18.07 18.65
N LYS A 2 6.60 -17.89 19.10
CA LYS A 2 5.54 -17.28 18.29
C LYS A 2 5.50 -15.77 18.63
N LEU A 3 5.43 -14.91 17.62
CA LEU A 3 5.20 -13.49 17.80
C LEU A 3 3.71 -13.27 18.15
N ASP A 4 3.43 -12.38 19.11
CA ASP A 4 2.05 -11.94 19.41
C ASP A 4 1.60 -10.94 18.33
N PRO A 5 0.51 -11.22 17.57
CA PRO A 5 -0.01 -10.30 16.56
C PRO A 5 -0.38 -8.91 17.07
N ALA A 6 -0.70 -8.77 18.36
CA ALA A 6 -1.03 -7.47 18.97
C ALA A 6 0.19 -6.53 19.09
N LEU A 7 1.40 -7.05 18.90
CA LEU A 7 2.62 -6.24 18.90
C LEU A 7 2.88 -5.53 17.56
N ILE A 8 2.05 -5.77 16.53
CA ILE A 8 2.20 -5.11 15.23
C ILE A 8 1.63 -3.70 15.32
N ASP A 9 2.48 -2.70 15.11
CA ASP A 9 2.13 -1.28 15.19
C ASP A 9 1.50 -0.75 13.90
N ASP A 10 1.78 -1.36 12.74
CA ASP A 10 1.16 -1.00 11.46
C ASP A 10 1.35 -2.08 10.38
N VAL A 11 0.48 -2.04 9.36
CA VAL A 11 0.55 -2.84 8.13
C VAL A 11 0.52 -1.90 6.93
N ILE A 12 1.64 -1.78 6.23
CA ILE A 12 1.83 -0.87 5.10
C ILE A 12 2.00 -1.70 3.83
N ILE A 13 1.03 -1.63 2.90
CA ILE A 13 1.06 -2.41 1.65
C ILE A 13 1.06 -1.48 0.44
N GLY A 14 2.05 -1.63 -0.42
CA GLY A 14 2.15 -0.92 -1.69
C GLY A 14 1.24 -1.50 -2.76
N CYS A 15 0.52 -0.63 -3.49
CA CYS A 15 -0.27 -0.99 -4.66
C CYS A 15 -0.28 0.20 -5.65
N ALA A 16 0.14 -0.04 -6.88
CA ALA A 16 0.26 0.96 -7.93
C ALA A 16 -1.10 1.34 -8.53
N MET A 17 -2.02 0.37 -8.63
CA MET A 17 -3.37 0.60 -9.16
C MET A 17 -4.44 0.17 -8.13
N PRO A 18 -4.64 0.95 -7.05
CA PRO A 18 -5.58 0.61 -5.97
C PRO A 18 -7.03 0.87 -6.39
N GLU A 19 -7.52 0.05 -7.33
CA GLU A 19 -8.88 0.07 -7.86
C GLU A 19 -9.50 -1.34 -7.88
N GLY A 20 -10.82 -1.44 -7.87
CA GLY A 20 -11.54 -2.70 -8.05
C GLY A 20 -11.17 -3.77 -7.02
N ALA A 21 -10.72 -4.94 -7.49
CA ALA A 21 -10.33 -6.06 -6.62
C ALA A 21 -9.16 -5.73 -5.67
N GLN A 22 -8.38 -4.71 -6.00
CA GLN A 22 -7.29 -4.17 -5.18
C GLN A 22 -7.55 -2.74 -4.68
N GLY A 23 -8.80 -2.28 -4.75
CA GLY A 23 -9.21 -0.92 -4.39
C GLY A 23 -9.43 -0.70 -2.89
N LEU A 24 -9.90 0.52 -2.57
CA LEU A 24 -10.07 1.00 -1.20
C LEU A 24 -8.75 0.88 -0.41
N ASN A 25 -8.84 0.57 0.88
CA ASN A 25 -7.67 0.23 1.69
C ASN A 25 -7.48 -1.29 1.70
N MET A 26 -6.84 -1.82 0.66
CA MET A 26 -6.48 -3.23 0.56
C MET A 26 -5.68 -3.70 1.78
N ALA A 27 -4.75 -2.88 2.28
CA ALA A 27 -3.88 -3.27 3.41
C ALA A 27 -4.73 -3.64 4.63
N ARG A 28 -5.82 -2.90 4.88
CA ARG A 28 -6.77 -3.20 5.94
C ARG A 28 -7.50 -4.52 5.74
N VAL A 29 -7.90 -4.82 4.50
CA VAL A 29 -8.53 -6.12 4.18
C VAL A 29 -7.54 -7.26 4.40
N ILE A 30 -6.28 -7.09 3.98
CA ILE A 30 -5.21 -8.08 4.20
C ILE A 30 -5.02 -8.33 5.69
N ALA A 31 -4.84 -7.27 6.50
CA ALA A 31 -4.61 -7.36 7.94
C ALA A 31 -5.73 -8.11 8.67
N LEU A 32 -6.99 -7.76 8.39
CA LEU A 32 -8.13 -8.43 9.03
C LEU A 32 -8.29 -9.87 8.55
N ARG A 33 -8.07 -10.14 7.26
CA ARG A 33 -8.17 -11.51 6.71
C ARG A 33 -7.04 -12.42 7.15
N SER A 34 -5.87 -11.89 7.50
CA SER A 34 -4.77 -12.66 8.08
C SER A 34 -4.95 -12.92 9.59
N GLY A 35 -6.02 -12.39 10.20
CA GLY A 35 -6.35 -12.60 11.60
C GLY A 35 -5.68 -11.62 12.57
N LEU A 36 -5.18 -10.49 12.08
CA LEU A 36 -4.67 -9.44 12.97
C LEU A 36 -5.82 -8.79 13.78
N PRO A 37 -5.54 -8.36 15.02
CA PRO A 37 -6.51 -7.60 15.81
C PRO A 37 -7.04 -6.36 15.08
N ALA A 38 -8.29 -6.01 15.34
CA ALA A 38 -8.96 -4.92 14.62
C ALA A 38 -8.37 -3.54 14.94
N ASP A 39 -7.68 -3.38 16.05
CA ASP A 39 -6.97 -2.18 16.46
C ASP A 39 -5.61 -1.99 15.78
N VAL A 40 -5.04 -3.03 15.14
CA VAL A 40 -3.83 -2.90 14.33
C VAL A 40 -4.14 -2.02 13.10
N PRO A 41 -3.48 -0.84 12.93
CA PRO A 41 -3.73 0.03 11.79
C PRO A 41 -3.15 -0.59 10.51
N ALA A 42 -3.67 -0.13 9.38
CA ALA A 42 -3.20 -0.58 8.07
C ALA A 42 -3.46 0.48 7.00
N GLN A 43 -2.54 0.60 6.05
CA GLN A 43 -2.61 1.60 4.98
C GLN A 43 -2.08 1.08 3.65
N THR A 44 -2.79 1.41 2.58
CA THR A 44 -2.35 1.18 1.19
C THR A 44 -1.60 2.40 0.69
N VAL A 45 -0.38 2.20 0.18
CA VAL A 45 0.50 3.26 -0.32
C VAL A 45 0.63 3.15 -1.84
N ASN A 46 0.55 4.28 -2.53
CA ASN A 46 0.83 4.37 -3.96
C ASN A 46 2.00 5.32 -4.23
N ARG A 47 3.08 4.76 -4.75
CA ARG A 47 4.24 5.43 -5.36
C ARG A 47 4.60 4.73 -6.67
N PHE A 48 3.59 4.37 -7.46
CA PHE A 48 3.72 3.58 -8.69
C PHE A 48 4.54 2.30 -8.48
N CYS A 49 5.43 1.95 -9.41
CA CYS A 49 6.31 0.79 -9.34
C CYS A 49 7.15 0.74 -8.05
N ALA A 50 7.40 1.89 -7.42
CA ALA A 50 8.17 1.99 -6.18
C ALA A 50 7.33 1.78 -4.90
N SER A 51 6.01 1.54 -5.01
CA SER A 51 5.12 1.43 -3.84
C SER A 51 5.59 0.42 -2.80
N GLY A 52 5.98 -0.78 -3.24
CA GLY A 52 6.46 -1.83 -2.33
C GLY A 52 7.72 -1.41 -1.56
N LEU A 53 8.71 -0.85 -2.27
CA LEU A 53 9.94 -0.34 -1.65
C LEU A 53 9.67 0.85 -0.73
N GLN A 54 8.74 1.73 -1.10
CA GLN A 54 8.33 2.85 -0.27
C GLN A 54 7.78 2.38 1.09
N THR A 55 7.00 1.30 1.12
CA THR A 55 6.49 0.77 2.40
C THR A 55 7.60 0.33 3.34
N ILE A 56 8.65 -0.29 2.80
CA ILE A 56 9.81 -0.75 3.57
C ILE A 56 10.60 0.45 4.08
N ALA A 57 10.83 1.47 3.24
CA ALA A 57 11.50 2.69 3.64
C ALA A 57 10.74 3.40 4.77
N SER A 58 9.42 3.60 4.62
CA SER A 58 8.59 4.24 5.65
C SER A 58 8.49 3.43 6.95
N ALA A 59 8.45 2.10 6.87
CA ALA A 59 8.49 1.24 8.04
C ALA A 59 9.83 1.36 8.79
N ALA A 60 10.95 1.30 8.05
CA ALA A 60 12.28 1.47 8.61
C ALA A 60 12.46 2.86 9.25
N GLU A 61 12.03 3.93 8.58
CA GLU A 61 12.07 5.30 9.11
C GLU A 61 11.32 5.42 10.44
N ARG A 62 10.12 4.84 10.54
CA ARG A 62 9.33 4.87 11.79
C ARG A 62 9.98 4.10 12.92
N ILE A 63 10.56 2.93 12.63
CA ILE A 63 11.28 2.13 13.63
C ILE A 63 12.55 2.86 14.09
N ILE A 64 13.34 3.39 13.16
CA ILE A 64 14.56 4.16 13.47
C ILE A 64 14.24 5.40 14.31
N ALA A 65 13.12 6.06 14.04
CA ALA A 65 12.66 7.22 14.80
C ALA A 65 12.08 6.84 16.18
N GLY A 66 11.99 5.56 16.53
CA GLY A 66 11.40 5.08 17.78
C GLY A 66 9.88 5.22 17.84
N GLY A 67 9.21 5.36 16.69
CA GLY A 67 7.76 5.51 16.58
C GLY A 67 6.99 4.21 16.33
N ALA A 68 7.69 3.08 16.24
CA ALA A 68 7.15 1.73 16.14
C ALA A 68 8.25 0.71 16.47
N ASP A 69 7.86 -0.48 16.92
CA ASP A 69 8.76 -1.62 17.15
C ASP A 69 8.60 -2.69 16.07
N VAL A 70 7.36 -2.94 15.62
CA VAL A 70 7.06 -3.99 14.64
C VAL A 70 6.09 -3.48 13.58
N ILE A 71 6.54 -3.45 12.33
CA ILE A 71 5.70 -3.06 11.18
C ILE A 71 5.76 -4.17 10.12
N ILE A 72 4.60 -4.50 9.54
CA ILE A 72 4.53 -5.32 8.33
C ILE A 72 4.58 -4.38 7.12
N ALA A 73 5.59 -4.54 6.27
CA ALA A 73 5.76 -3.78 5.03
C ALA A 73 5.84 -4.71 3.82
N GLY A 74 5.27 -4.30 2.69
CA GLY A 74 5.33 -5.07 1.46
C GLY A 74 4.53 -4.46 0.32
N GLY A 75 4.19 -5.26 -0.67
CA GLY A 75 3.36 -4.84 -1.79
C GLY A 75 2.57 -6.01 -2.37
N ALA A 76 1.42 -5.71 -2.94
CA ALA A 76 0.59 -6.67 -3.65
C ALA A 76 -0.06 -5.99 -4.85
N GLU A 77 -0.02 -6.67 -5.99
CA GLU A 77 -0.59 -6.18 -7.24
C GLU A 77 -1.22 -7.36 -7.99
N THR A 78 -2.38 -7.15 -8.61
CA THR A 78 -2.98 -8.13 -9.52
C THR A 78 -3.27 -7.53 -10.89
N MET A 79 -2.29 -7.67 -11.80
CA MET A 79 -2.41 -7.11 -13.15
C MET A 79 -3.41 -7.84 -14.04
N SER A 80 -3.74 -9.10 -13.70
CA SER A 80 -4.74 -9.89 -14.43
C SER A 80 -6.16 -9.44 -14.14
N LEU A 81 -6.43 -8.99 -12.90
CA LEU A 81 -7.75 -8.49 -12.52
C LEU A 81 -7.86 -6.98 -12.72
N VAL A 82 -6.78 -6.23 -12.50
CA VAL A 82 -6.76 -4.78 -12.64
C VAL A 82 -5.57 -4.38 -13.52
N PRO A 83 -5.81 -3.92 -14.76
CA PRO A 83 -4.74 -3.62 -15.69
C PRO A 83 -3.91 -2.41 -15.22
N MET A 84 -2.74 -2.22 -15.84
CA MET A 84 -1.76 -1.18 -15.48
C MET A 84 -2.31 0.26 -15.53
N THR A 85 -3.45 0.51 -16.17
CA THR A 85 -4.08 1.85 -16.25
C THR A 85 -5.29 1.99 -15.33
N GLY A 86 -5.60 0.97 -14.53
CA GLY A 86 -6.89 0.84 -13.88
C GLY A 86 -8.03 0.60 -14.89
N PHE A 87 -9.26 0.56 -14.39
CA PHE A 87 -10.46 0.39 -15.22
C PHE A 87 -10.98 1.71 -15.78
N ARG A 88 -10.76 2.81 -15.06
CA ARG A 88 -11.20 4.14 -15.48
C ARG A 88 -10.07 5.15 -15.35
N MET A 89 -9.29 5.27 -16.42
CA MET A 89 -8.28 6.31 -16.53
C MET A 89 -8.97 7.69 -16.66
N SER A 90 -8.76 8.55 -15.67
CA SER A 90 -9.33 9.90 -15.60
C SER A 90 -8.27 10.88 -15.08
N PRO A 91 -7.27 11.22 -15.90
CA PRO A 91 -6.13 12.03 -15.49
C PRO A 91 -6.57 13.47 -15.26
N ASN A 92 -5.74 14.25 -14.57
CA ASN A 92 -5.94 15.69 -14.48
C ASN A 92 -5.84 16.31 -15.89
N PRO A 93 -6.84 17.09 -16.36
CA PRO A 93 -6.84 17.61 -17.73
C PRO A 93 -5.62 18.44 -18.09
N TYR A 94 -5.14 19.28 -17.16
CA TYR A 94 -3.97 20.13 -17.39
C TYR A 94 -2.70 19.28 -17.57
N MET A 95 -2.48 18.30 -16.69
CA MET A 95 -1.33 17.41 -16.79
C MET A 95 -1.39 16.55 -18.06
N ALA A 96 -2.57 16.08 -18.46
CA ALA A 96 -2.72 15.32 -19.70
C ALA A 96 -2.34 16.12 -20.95
N GLU A 97 -2.58 17.44 -20.96
CA GLU A 97 -2.23 18.33 -22.07
C GLU A 97 -0.76 18.78 -22.04
N HIS A 98 -0.23 19.12 -20.86
CA HIS A 98 1.07 19.77 -20.74
C HIS A 98 2.21 18.81 -20.39
N GLN A 99 1.91 17.72 -19.70
CA GLN A 99 2.91 16.80 -19.16
C GLN A 99 2.35 15.38 -18.93
N PRO A 100 1.93 14.66 -19.98
CA PRO A 100 1.23 13.37 -19.84
C PRO A 100 2.12 12.25 -19.23
N GLU A 101 3.44 12.39 -19.27
CA GLU A 101 4.38 11.40 -18.76
C GLU A 101 4.36 11.23 -17.23
N VAL A 102 3.71 12.12 -16.48
CA VAL A 102 3.58 11.98 -15.01
C VAL A 102 2.74 10.78 -14.57
N TYR A 103 2.02 10.16 -15.51
CA TYR A 103 1.21 8.96 -15.31
C TYR A 103 1.90 7.67 -15.79
N MET A 104 3.14 7.76 -16.28
CA MET A 104 3.97 6.61 -16.67
C MET A 104 4.98 6.23 -15.59
#